data_AF-A0A0B7NYW1-F1
#
_entry.id   AF-A0A0B7NYW1-F1
#
_cell.length_a   1.000
_cell.length_b   1.000
_cell.length_c   1.000
_cell.angle_alpha   90.00
_cell.angle_beta   90.00
_cell.angle_gamma   90.00
#
_symmetry.space_group_name_H-M   'P 1'
#
loop_
_entity.id
_entity.type
_entity.pdbx_description
1 polymer ?
#
loop_
_entity_poly.entity_id
_entity_poly.type
_entity_poly.pdbx_seq_one_letter_code
_entity_poly.pdbx_strand_id
1 'polypeptide(L)' 'MRCNAQGSREVVESMVRTAKELGVVHDEVLITRTLCLFPCNQAPVVVSYPDNQWRGGVTPAQAAEIVRRAVE' A
#
# COMPACT_ATOMS: atom_id res chain seq x y z
N MET A 1 -15.15 -2.92 -7.65
CA MET A 1 -14.04 -3.56 -6.89
C MET A 1 -14.15 -3.15 -5.42
N ARG A 2 -14.09 -4.09 -4.45
CA ARG A 2 -14.32 -3.81 -3.03
C ARG A 2 -13.27 -2.86 -2.41
N CYS A 3 -11.99 -3.02 -2.74
CA CYS A 3 -10.93 -2.10 -2.30
C CYS A 3 -11.19 -0.66 -2.73
N ASN A 4 -11.57 -0.44 -4.01
CA ASN A 4 -11.92 0.91 -4.49
C ASN A 4 -13.10 1.50 -3.71
N ALA A 5 -14.11 0.70 -3.38
CA ALA A 5 -15.26 1.15 -2.60
C ALA A 5 -14.93 1.45 -1.12
N GLN A 6 -13.75 1.04 -0.63
CA GLN A 6 -13.28 1.28 0.74
C GLN A 6 -12.06 2.20 0.80
N GLY A 7 -11.85 3.03 -0.23
CA GLY A 7 -10.82 4.06 -0.20
C GLY A 7 -9.40 3.57 -0.48
N SER A 8 -9.24 2.52 -1.28
CA SER A 8 -7.89 2.08 -1.70
C SER A 8 -7.15 3.10 -2.57
N ARG A 9 -7.85 4.10 -3.11
CA ARG A 9 -7.22 5.17 -3.86
C ARG A 9 -6.36 6.05 -2.95
N GLU A 10 -6.92 6.46 -1.82
CA GLU A 10 -6.29 7.29 -0.81
C GLU A 10 -5.13 6.55 -0.14
N VAL A 11 -5.26 5.23 0.02
CA VAL A 11 -4.17 4.34 0.46
C VAL A 11 -2.98 4.45 -0.50
N VAL A 12 -3.19 4.21 -1.80
CA VAL A 12 -2.12 4.26 -2.80
C VAL A 12 -1.53 5.65 -2.94
N GLU A 13 -2.36 6.69 -2.96
CA GLU A 13 -1.89 8.09 -3.01
C GLU A 13 -1.01 8.43 -1.82
N SER A 14 -1.33 7.92 -0.62
CA SER A 14 -0.48 8.08 0.56
C SER A 14 0.86 7.36 0.42
N MET A 15 0.87 6.12 -0.06
CA MET A 15 2.12 5.38 -0.30
C MET A 15 3.01 6.11 -1.30
N VAL A 16 2.46 6.53 -2.43
CA VAL A 16 3.20 7.23 -3.49
C VAL A 16 3.73 8.57 -2.99
N ARG A 17 2.93 9.34 -2.24
CA ARG A 17 3.37 10.60 -1.65
C ARG A 17 4.55 10.38 -0.69
N THR A 18 4.43 9.43 0.23
CA THR A 18 5.51 9.13 1.18
C THR A 18 6.77 8.65 0.48
N ALA A 19 6.67 7.77 -0.52
CA ALA A 19 7.85 7.34 -1.29
C ALA A 19 8.52 8.50 -2.04
N LYS A 20 7.74 9.47 -2.55
CA LYS A 20 8.28 10.71 -3.15
C LYS A 20 8.96 11.60 -2.13
N GLU A 21 8.38 11.79 -0.95
CA GLU A 21 8.94 12.59 0.14
C GLU A 21 10.29 12.02 0.62
N LEU A 22 10.44 10.70 0.60
CA LEU A 22 11.68 10.01 0.95
C LEU A 22 12.69 9.95 -0.21
N GLY A 23 12.28 10.24 -1.44
CA GLY A 23 13.15 10.15 -2.62
C GLY A 23 13.46 8.72 -3.09
N VAL A 24 12.62 7.74 -2.76
CA VAL A 24 12.91 6.29 -2.93
C VAL A 24 12.04 5.60 -3.98
N VAL A 25 11.27 6.38 -4.76
CA VAL A 25 10.36 5.85 -5.78
C VAL A 25 11.18 5.14 -6.87
N HIS A 26 10.83 3.90 -7.19
CA HIS A 26 11.45 3.06 -8.22
C HIS A 26 12.85 2.53 -7.91
N ASP A 27 13.62 3.17 -7.03
CA ASP A 27 14.97 2.70 -6.64
C ASP A 27 14.91 1.67 -5.51
N GLU A 28 14.18 1.96 -4.43
CA GLU A 28 14.05 1.06 -3.28
C GLU A 28 12.64 0.48 -3.16
N VAL A 29 11.61 1.28 -3.51
CA VAL A 29 10.21 0.87 -3.38
C VAL A 29 9.48 0.94 -4.72
N LEU A 30 8.87 -0.17 -5.10
CA LEU A 30 7.90 -0.25 -6.20
C LEU A 30 6.48 -0.37 -5.67
N ILE A 31 5.65 0.63 -5.98
CA ILE A 31 4.22 0.64 -5.63
C ILE A 31 3.40 0.30 -6.86
N THR A 32 2.69 -0.83 -6.81
CA THR A 32 1.83 -1.29 -7.93
C THR A 32 0.39 -1.40 -7.47
N ARG A 33 -0.54 -0.83 -8.25
CA ARG A 33 -1.97 -1.09 -8.08
C ARG A 33 -2.32 -2.41 -8.75
N THR A 34 -3.01 -3.26 -8.01
CA THR A 34 -3.50 -4.54 -8.50
C THR A 34 -5.02 -4.52 -8.65
N LEU A 35 -5.56 -5.59 -9.23
CA LEU A 35 -6.98 -5.90 -9.14
C LEU A 35 -7.26 -6.66 -7.82
N CYS A 36 -8.26 -7.53 -7.82
CA CYS A 36 -8.54 -8.34 -6.64
C CYS A 36 -7.36 -9.28 -6.33
N LEU A 37 -6.87 -9.24 -5.09
CA LEU A 37 -5.89 -10.20 -4.56
C LEU A 37 -6.47 -11.17 -3.52
N PHE A 38 -7.75 -11.01 -3.13
CA PHE A 38 -8.42 -11.73 -2.03
C PHE A 38 -7.74 -11.53 -0.65
N PRO A 39 -8.46 -11.49 0.48
CA PRO A 39 -9.91 -11.56 0.62
C PRO A 39 -10.59 -10.18 0.69
N CYS A 40 -11.69 -10.02 -0.07
CA CYS A 40 -12.41 -8.76 -0.18
C CYS A 40 -13.06 -8.28 1.13
N ASN A 41 -13.32 -9.18 2.08
CA ASN A 41 -13.86 -8.82 3.40
C ASN A 41 -12.84 -8.08 4.28
N GLN A 42 -11.56 -8.05 3.90
CA GLN A 42 -10.50 -7.30 4.58
C GLN A 42 -10.01 -6.08 3.78
N ALA A 43 -10.79 -5.60 2.81
CA ALA A 43 -10.44 -4.39 2.07
C ALA A 43 -10.24 -3.15 2.99
N PRO A 44 -9.42 -2.16 2.61
CA PRO A 44 -8.39 -2.23 1.56
C PRO A 44 -7.25 -3.19 1.92
N VAL A 45 -6.82 -4.00 0.95
CA VAL A 45 -5.72 -4.97 1.13
C VAL A 45 -4.43 -4.41 0.53
N VAL A 46 -3.34 -4.50 1.29
CA VAL A 46 -1.97 -4.23 0.84
C VAL A 46 -1.11 -5.44 1.13
N VAL A 47 -0.30 -5.85 0.16
CA VAL A 47 0.73 -6.88 0.32
C VAL A 47 2.10 -6.26 0.05
N SER A 48 3.08 -6.56 0.90
CA SER A 48 4.47 -6.14 0.71
C SER A 48 5.37 -7.36 0.54
N TYR A 49 6.31 -7.24 -0.41
CA TYR A 49 7.34 -8.23 -0.72
C TYR A 49 8.72 -7.62 -0.43
N PRO A 50 9.75 -8.45 -0.14
CA PRO A 50 9.81 -9.91 -0.26
C PRO A 50 9.13 -10.69 0.89
N ASP A 51 8.84 -10.05 2.02
CA ASP A 51 8.37 -10.71 3.25
C ASP A 51 6.96 -11.33 3.19
N ASN A 52 6.25 -11.14 2.08
CA ASN A 52 4.88 -11.62 1.87
C ASN A 52 3.93 -11.22 3.02
N GLN A 53 4.02 -9.97 3.46
CA GLN A 53 3.18 -9.47 4.56
C GLN A 53 1.86 -8.93 4.02
N TRP A 54 0.75 -9.50 4.48
CA TRP A 54 -0.61 -9.11 4.10
C TRP A 54 -1.24 -8.25 5.18
N ARG A 55 -1.85 -7.13 4.77
CA ARG A 55 -2.54 -6.21 5.66
C ARG A 55 -3.91 -5.88 5.08
N GLY A 56 -4.94 -6.01 5.91
CA GLY A 56 -6.31 -5.63 5.60
C GLY A 56 -6.76 -4.38 6.36
N GLY A 57 -7.83 -3.74 5.90
CA GLY A 57 -8.39 -2.53 6.50
C GLY A 57 -7.40 -1.35 6.50
N VAL A 58 -6.48 -1.32 5.54
CA VAL A 58 -5.38 -0.36 5.55
C VAL A 58 -5.90 1.07 5.38
N THR A 59 -5.52 1.95 6.31
CA THR A 59 -5.79 3.39 6.25
C THR A 59 -4.64 4.14 5.55
N PRO A 60 -4.86 5.37 5.05
CA PRO A 60 -3.79 6.19 4.47
C PRO A 60 -2.60 6.43 5.40
N ALA A 61 -2.84 6.59 6.71
CA ALA A 61 -1.78 6.77 7.70
C ALA A 61 -0.91 5.50 7.85
N GLN A 62 -1.54 4.32 7.94
CA GLN A 62 -0.82 3.04 7.94
C GLN A 62 -0.10 2.80 6.61
N ALA A 63 -0.67 3.25 5.49
CA ALA A 63 -0.05 3.12 4.18
C ALA A 63 1.27 3.89 4.08
N ALA A 64 1.33 5.10 4.65
CA ALA A 64 2.58 5.87 4.76
C ALA A 64 3.62 5.13 5.62
N GLU A 65 3.19 4.55 6.74
CA GLU A 65 4.08 3.80 7.63
C GLU A 65 4.64 2.52 6.97
N ILE A 66 3.84 1.83 6.16
CA ILE A 66 4.30 0.68 5.37
C ILE A 66 5.46 1.07 4.47
N VAL A 67 5.41 2.25 3.84
CA VAL A 67 6.49 2.72 2.96
C VAL A 67 7.74 3.08 3.76
N ARG A 68 7.61 3.76 4.90
CA ARG A 68 8.77 4.10 5.74
C ARG A 68 9.53 2.86 6.19
N ARG A 69 8.82 1.82 6.61
CA ARG A 69 9.41 0.55 7.03
C ARG A 69 10.00 -0.27 5.89
N ALA A 70 9.61 0.01 4.65
CA ALA A 70 10.13 -0.73 3.50
C ALA A 70 11.55 -0.29 3.11
N VAL A 71 12.04 0.82 3.69
CA VAL A 71 13.37 1.40 3.41
C VAL A 71 14.26 1.49 4.67
N GLU A 72 13.84 0.87 5.78
CA GLU A 72 14.69 0.66 6.96
C GLU A 72 15.53 -0.62 6.80
#